data_AF-A0A8D9C109-F1
#
_entry.id   AF-A0A8D9C109-F1
#
_cell.length_a   1.000
_cell.length_b   1.000
_cell.length_c   1.000
_cell.angle_alpha   90.00
_cell.angle_beta   90.00
_cell.angle_gamma   90.00
#
_symmetry.space_group_name_H-M   'P 1'
#
loop_
_entity.id
_entity.type
_entity.pdbx_description
1 polymer ?
#
loop_
_entity_poly.entity_id
_entity_poly.type
_entity_poly.pdbx_seq_one_letter_code
_entity_poly.pdbx_strand_id
1 'polypeptide(L)'
;MEGLPELHAMSCCLKAVSTSDAANFIEICRRSCGGHGYMNSSNFPNTYGMVTAAETYEGENTVLYLQTARFLIKAWNQLKSGGSVTSTVSYLNQHKVTRSKYSHSLDNLLTAYQQVAAGLIRVSAEMIESNTRSGMSSEVAWNQASILLVQAAEAHCRSFIVDTFIKVLHTAPLSPVLHSVLSQLCELYAIFFLLNSSGNFLLHSNVNSAADIAQIQSRLVQLLEEFRPNAVSTVDAFDIRDEILDSPLGAWDGNVYERLFIEANKSPLNQEPVNKSFHTHIKPFLRSNL
;
A
#
# COMPACT_ATOMS: atom_id res chain seq x y z
N MET A 1 -27.27 4.61 -13.75
CA MET A 1 -26.50 5.58 -12.92
C MET A 1 -26.34 5.15 -11.46
N GLU A 2 -26.98 4.07 -10.99
CA GLU A 2 -26.97 3.68 -9.56
C GLU A 2 -25.58 3.31 -8.98
N GLY A 3 -24.58 2.98 -9.80
CA GLY A 3 -23.22 2.66 -9.34
C GLY A 3 -22.22 3.82 -9.33
N LEU A 4 -22.58 5.02 -9.81
CA LEU A 4 -21.62 6.11 -9.97
C LEU A 4 -21.01 6.60 -8.64
N PRO A 5 -21.78 6.75 -7.53
CA PRO A 5 -21.21 7.15 -6.25
C PRO A 5 -20.26 6.09 -5.65
N GLU A 6 -20.58 4.81 -5.81
CA GLU A 6 -19.74 3.69 -5.36
C GLU A 6 -18.44 3.64 -6.17
N LEU A 7 -18.55 3.74 -7.51
CA LEU A 7 -17.38 3.79 -8.39
C LEU A 7 -16.45 4.94 -8.02
N HIS A 8 -16.99 6.15 -7.83
CA HIS A 8 -16.19 7.30 -7.42
C HIS A 8 -15.49 7.06 -6.07
N ALA A 9 -16.22 6.57 -5.06
CA ALA A 9 -15.65 6.30 -3.74
C ALA A 9 -14.55 5.25 -3.77
N MET A 10 -14.73 4.19 -4.58
CA MET A 10 -13.71 3.14 -4.76
C MET A 10 -12.50 3.65 -5.52
N SER A 11 -12.68 4.43 -6.60
CA SER A 11 -11.57 5.03 -7.33
C SER A 11 -10.74 5.95 -6.44
N CYS A 12 -11.39 6.74 -5.57
CA CYS A 12 -10.70 7.63 -4.63
C CYS A 12 -9.78 6.88 -3.68
N CYS A 13 -10.30 5.86 -2.98
CA CYS A 13 -9.50 5.14 -2.00
C CYS A 13 -8.46 4.20 -2.64
N LEU A 14 -8.78 3.58 -3.78
CA LEU A 14 -7.80 2.77 -4.52
C LEU A 14 -6.63 3.61 -5.00
N LYS A 15 -6.90 4.79 -5.58
CA LYS A 15 -5.83 5.72 -5.97
C LYS A 15 -4.98 6.08 -4.76
N ALA A 16 -5.61 6.48 -3.65
CA ALA A 16 -4.88 6.91 -2.46
C ALA A 16 -4.03 5.78 -1.85
N VAL A 17 -4.59 4.58 -1.69
CA VAL A 17 -3.86 3.42 -1.16
C VAL A 17 -2.73 2.99 -2.10
N SER A 18 -3.02 2.78 -3.38
CA SER A 18 -2.05 2.26 -4.33
C SER A 18 -0.88 3.21 -4.56
N THR A 19 -1.13 4.52 -4.60
CA THR A 19 -0.05 5.51 -4.80
C THR A 19 0.84 5.64 -3.56
N SER A 20 0.26 5.69 -2.36
CA SER A 20 1.05 5.74 -1.13
C SER A 20 1.85 4.47 -0.87
N ASP A 21 1.28 3.30 -1.18
CA ASP A 21 2.01 2.05 -1.13
C ASP A 21 3.17 2.02 -2.12
N ALA A 22 2.90 2.38 -3.38
CA ALA A 22 3.93 2.37 -4.41
C ALA A 22 5.09 3.31 -4.04
N ALA A 23 4.78 4.53 -3.56
CA ALA A 23 5.80 5.48 -3.11
C ALA A 23 6.64 4.90 -1.96
N ASN A 24 6.00 4.32 -0.94
CA ASN A 24 6.69 3.72 0.20
C ASN A 24 7.54 2.50 -0.20
N PHE A 25 6.99 1.59 -1.01
CA PHE A 25 7.67 0.36 -1.39
C PHE A 25 8.81 0.58 -2.39
N ILE A 26 8.71 1.56 -3.31
CA ILE A 26 9.83 1.95 -4.17
C ILE A 26 11.02 2.39 -3.32
N GLU A 27 10.79 3.18 -2.28
CA GLU A 27 11.84 3.62 -1.37
C GLU A 27 12.44 2.46 -0.56
N ILE A 28 11.63 1.46 -0.17
CA ILE A 28 12.11 0.23 0.45
C ILE A 28 12.99 -0.56 -0.53
N CYS A 29 12.58 -0.71 -1.80
CA CYS A 29 13.36 -1.36 -2.83
C CYS A 29 14.69 -0.64 -3.06
N ARG A 30 14.66 0.70 -3.17
CA ARG A 30 15.87 1.52 -3.32
C ARG A 30 16.86 1.29 -2.19
N ARG A 31 16.40 1.34 -0.94
CA ARG A 31 17.25 1.12 0.25
C ARG A 31 17.78 -0.31 0.32
N SER A 32 17.00 -1.29 -0.14
CA SER A 32 17.42 -2.70 -0.20
C SER A 32 18.62 -2.93 -1.15
N CYS A 33 18.82 -2.04 -2.13
CA CYS A 33 19.99 -2.06 -3.03
C CYS A 33 21.21 -1.30 -2.47
N GLY A 34 21.16 -0.83 -1.21
CA GLY A 34 22.28 -0.14 -0.55
C GLY A 34 22.72 1.13 -1.28
N GLY A 35 24.03 1.39 -1.30
CA GLY A 35 24.61 2.58 -1.93
C GLY A 35 24.34 2.67 -3.44
N HIS A 36 24.32 1.55 -4.14
CA HIS A 36 24.02 1.53 -5.57
C HIS A 36 22.58 1.92 -5.88
N GLY A 37 21.63 1.62 -4.98
CA GLY A 37 20.24 2.06 -5.10
C GLY A 37 20.10 3.58 -5.13
N TYR A 38 21.02 4.34 -4.53
CA TYR A 38 21.00 5.80 -4.55
C TYR A 38 21.41 6.40 -5.90
N MET A 39 22.21 5.69 -6.70
CA MET A 39 22.72 6.18 -7.97
C MET A 39 21.57 6.34 -8.98
N ASN A 40 21.64 7.35 -9.85
CA ASN A 40 20.64 7.51 -10.93
C ASN A 40 20.57 6.27 -11.83
N SER A 41 21.67 5.52 -11.98
CA SER A 41 21.69 4.28 -12.73
C SER A 41 20.79 3.19 -12.13
N SER A 42 20.40 3.26 -10.85
CA SER A 42 19.42 2.30 -10.32
C SER A 42 18.00 2.53 -10.86
N ASN A 43 17.76 3.72 -11.43
CA ASN A 43 16.48 4.28 -11.85
C ASN A 43 15.42 4.46 -10.74
N PHE A 44 15.68 4.00 -9.51
CA PHE A 44 14.77 4.22 -8.38
C PHE A 44 14.50 5.69 -8.08
N PRO A 45 15.49 6.63 -8.10
CA PRO A 45 15.20 8.05 -7.86
C PRO A 45 14.18 8.64 -8.85
N ASN A 46 14.29 8.29 -10.13
CA ASN A 46 13.36 8.75 -11.16
C ASN A 46 11.98 8.14 -10.94
N THR A 47 11.90 6.82 -10.74
CA THR A 47 10.65 6.10 -10.49
C THR A 47 9.94 6.63 -9.24
N TYR A 48 10.67 6.88 -8.15
CA TYR A 48 10.12 7.45 -6.93
C TYR A 48 9.55 8.86 -7.15
N GLY A 49 10.28 9.70 -7.91
CA GLY A 49 9.82 11.04 -8.28
C GLY A 49 8.50 11.02 -9.04
N MET A 50 8.34 10.08 -9.98
CA MET A 50 7.09 9.92 -10.73
C MET A 50 5.93 9.42 -9.85
N VAL A 51 6.18 8.42 -9.01
CA VAL A 51 5.11 7.79 -8.20
C VAL A 51 4.64 8.68 -7.06
N THR A 52 5.55 9.38 -6.38
CA THR A 52 5.17 10.34 -5.31
C THR A 52 4.28 11.46 -5.86
N ALA A 53 4.51 11.86 -7.11
CA ALA A 53 3.69 12.89 -7.74
C ALA A 53 2.22 12.42 -7.91
N ALA A 54 2.00 11.12 -8.13
CA ALA A 54 0.67 10.51 -8.20
C ALA A 54 -0.09 10.54 -6.88
N GLU A 55 0.55 10.77 -5.72
CA GLU A 55 -0.15 11.01 -4.45
C GLU A 55 -0.89 12.36 -4.43
N THR A 56 -0.54 13.27 -5.34
CA THR A 56 -1.10 14.63 -5.40
C THR A 56 -2.00 14.86 -6.62
N TYR A 57 -1.60 14.38 -7.81
CA TYR A 57 -2.42 14.53 -9.01
C TYR A 57 -3.74 13.77 -8.89
N GLU A 58 -4.76 14.23 -9.63
CA GLU A 58 -6.11 13.63 -9.64
C GLU A 58 -6.82 13.64 -8.27
N GLY A 59 -6.29 14.42 -7.32
CA GLY A 59 -6.80 14.60 -5.96
C GLY A 59 -5.74 14.22 -4.94
N GLU A 60 -5.51 15.07 -3.94
CA GLU A 60 -4.59 14.76 -2.85
C GLU A 60 -5.16 13.60 -2.00
N ASN A 61 -4.30 12.65 -1.62
CA ASN A 61 -4.71 11.38 -1.02
C ASN A 61 -5.60 11.54 0.22
N THR A 62 -5.31 12.48 1.12
CA THR A 62 -6.16 12.75 2.30
C THR A 62 -7.55 13.22 1.89
N VAL A 63 -7.64 14.13 0.93
CA VAL A 63 -8.93 14.59 0.37
C VAL A 63 -9.71 13.46 -0.27
N LEU A 64 -9.04 12.57 -1.01
CA LEU A 64 -9.67 11.40 -1.64
C LEU A 64 -10.19 10.40 -0.59
N TYR A 65 -9.42 10.13 0.47
CA TYR A 65 -9.91 9.33 1.60
C TYR A 65 -11.16 9.96 2.23
N LEU A 66 -11.19 11.29 2.41
CA LEU A 66 -12.37 11.98 2.94
C LEU A 66 -13.57 11.94 1.97
N GLN A 67 -13.35 11.86 0.65
CA GLN A 67 -14.43 11.62 -0.32
C GLN A 67 -15.01 10.20 -0.16
N THR A 68 -14.16 9.18 -0.05
CA THR A 68 -14.61 7.81 0.26
C THR A 68 -15.33 7.76 1.61
N ALA A 69 -14.82 8.44 2.63
CA ALA A 69 -15.43 8.45 3.96
C ALA A 69 -16.86 9.02 3.94
N ARG A 70 -17.17 10.02 3.10
CA ARG A 70 -18.55 10.52 2.93
C ARG A 70 -19.49 9.44 2.43
N PHE A 71 -19.05 8.63 1.47
CA PHE A 71 -19.80 7.48 0.98
C PHE A 71 -20.01 6.45 2.09
N LEU A 72 -18.97 6.13 2.87
CA LEU A 72 -19.04 5.15 3.96
C LEU A 72 -20.00 5.59 5.09
N ILE A 73 -19.94 6.85 5.52
CA ILE A 73 -20.84 7.38 6.55
C ILE A 73 -22.28 7.42 6.04
N LYS A 74 -22.50 7.74 4.75
CA LYS A 74 -23.83 7.67 4.14
C LYS A 74 -24.38 6.24 4.14
N ALA A 75 -23.56 5.26 3.75
CA ALA A 75 -23.94 3.84 3.76
C ALA A 75 -24.27 3.36 5.19
N TRP A 76 -23.47 3.76 6.19
CA TRP A 76 -23.72 3.46 7.59
C TRP A 76 -25.08 4.01 8.08
N ASN A 77 -25.36 5.28 7.78
CA ASN A 77 -26.62 5.91 8.17
C ASN A 77 -27.83 5.28 7.46
N GLN A 78 -27.67 4.89 6.19
CA GLN A 78 -28.70 4.19 5.44
C GLN A 78 -29.06 2.84 6.09
N LEU A 79 -28.06 2.05 6.49
CA LEU A 79 -28.28 0.81 7.25
C LEU A 79 -28.95 1.05 8.59
N LYS A 80 -28.52 2.08 9.33
CA LYS A 80 -29.13 2.43 10.63
C LYS A 80 -30.61 2.78 10.48
N SER A 81 -31.01 3.34 9.35
CA SER A 81 -32.40 3.65 9.01
C SER A 81 -33.20 2.47 8.42
N GLY A 82 -32.61 1.27 8.32
CA GLY A 82 -33.23 0.07 7.76
C GLY A 82 -33.21 -0.02 6.24
N GLY A 83 -32.39 0.79 5.57
CA GLY A 83 -32.18 0.72 4.11
C GLY A 83 -31.22 -0.39 3.70
N SER A 84 -31.12 -0.63 2.38
CA SER A 84 -30.12 -1.51 1.78
C SER A 84 -28.84 -0.74 1.41
N VAL A 85 -27.74 -1.43 1.15
CA VAL A 85 -26.48 -0.82 0.67
C VAL A 85 -25.94 -1.57 -0.54
N THR A 86 -24.98 -0.98 -1.23
CA THR A 86 -24.32 -1.58 -2.39
C THR A 86 -23.39 -2.72 -2.00
N SER A 87 -22.87 -3.45 -2.99
CA SER A 87 -22.13 -4.69 -2.77
C SER A 87 -20.79 -4.47 -2.06
N THR A 88 -20.06 -3.38 -2.37
CA THR A 88 -18.73 -3.11 -1.79
C THR A 88 -18.76 -2.86 -0.29
N VAL A 89 -19.90 -2.40 0.23
CA VAL A 89 -20.13 -2.12 1.67
C VAL A 89 -21.12 -3.11 2.30
N SER A 90 -21.47 -4.19 1.60
CA SER A 90 -22.42 -5.20 2.08
C SER A 90 -21.98 -5.88 3.38
N TYR A 91 -20.67 -5.94 3.65
CA TYR A 91 -20.10 -6.45 4.90
C TYR A 91 -20.58 -5.67 6.14
N LEU A 92 -21.02 -4.42 5.97
CA LEU A 92 -21.61 -3.63 7.06
C LEU A 92 -22.91 -4.25 7.59
N ASN A 93 -23.60 -5.10 6.83
CA ASN A 93 -24.76 -5.86 7.33
C ASN A 93 -24.38 -6.87 8.41
N GLN A 94 -23.13 -7.36 8.39
CA GLN A 94 -22.61 -8.39 9.29
C GLN A 94 -21.73 -7.79 10.41
N HIS A 95 -21.87 -6.49 10.71
CA HIS A 95 -21.05 -5.74 11.67
C HIS A 95 -21.05 -6.26 13.11
N LYS A 96 -21.91 -7.23 13.45
CA LYS A 96 -21.84 -7.92 14.74
C LYS A 96 -20.67 -8.88 14.69
N VAL A 97 -19.59 -8.54 15.39
CA VAL A 97 -18.43 -9.44 15.59
C VAL A 97 -18.94 -10.76 16.17
N THR A 98 -19.11 -11.76 15.30
CA THR A 98 -19.17 -13.14 15.72
C THR A 98 -17.79 -13.47 16.24
N ARG A 99 -17.68 -13.74 17.54
CA ARG A 99 -16.45 -14.18 18.20
C ARG A 99 -16.11 -15.62 17.79
N SER A 100 -16.05 -15.89 16.50
CA SER A 100 -15.40 -17.08 16.00
C SER A 100 -13.92 -16.99 16.35
N LYS A 101 -13.32 -18.13 16.71
CA LYS A 101 -11.88 -18.20 16.95
C LYS A 101 -11.16 -17.79 15.66
N TYR A 102 -10.11 -16.98 15.78
CA TYR A 102 -9.26 -16.64 14.65
C TYR A 102 -8.67 -17.91 14.03
N SER A 103 -8.61 -17.95 12.69
CA SER A 103 -7.97 -19.01 11.92
C SER A 103 -7.10 -18.39 10.83
N HIS A 104 -6.01 -19.07 10.45
CA HIS A 104 -5.08 -18.57 9.42
C HIS A 104 -5.59 -18.71 7.97
N SER A 105 -6.91 -18.85 7.78
CA SER A 105 -7.47 -18.96 6.43
C SER A 105 -7.68 -17.58 5.81
N LEU A 106 -7.57 -17.50 4.48
CA LEU A 106 -7.81 -16.26 3.72
C LEU A 106 -9.21 -15.67 4.00
N ASP A 107 -10.24 -16.52 4.14
CA ASP A 107 -11.60 -16.06 4.47
C ASP A 107 -11.70 -15.43 5.86
N ASN A 108 -10.94 -15.95 6.83
CA ASN A 108 -10.93 -15.41 8.19
C ASN A 108 -10.15 -14.09 8.23
N LEU A 109 -9.03 -14.00 7.50
CA LEU A 109 -8.31 -12.74 7.28
C LEU A 109 -9.24 -11.70 6.66
N LEU A 110 -9.94 -12.03 5.57
CA LEU A 110 -10.92 -11.13 4.95
C LEU A 110 -12.01 -10.68 5.94
N THR A 111 -12.55 -11.62 6.72
CA THR A 111 -13.53 -11.31 7.77
C THR A 111 -12.95 -10.30 8.76
N ALA A 112 -11.71 -10.48 9.21
CA ALA A 112 -11.04 -9.57 10.12
C ALA A 112 -10.89 -8.16 9.51
N TYR A 113 -10.47 -8.05 8.25
CA TYR A 113 -10.38 -6.78 7.52
C TYR A 113 -11.74 -6.07 7.41
N GLN A 114 -12.80 -6.80 7.07
CA GLN A 114 -14.16 -6.26 6.98
C GLN A 114 -14.67 -5.78 8.35
N GLN A 115 -14.37 -6.52 9.42
CA GLN A 115 -14.71 -6.14 10.79
C GLN A 115 -13.98 -4.87 11.23
N VAL A 116 -12.69 -4.73 10.90
CA VAL A 116 -11.93 -3.49 11.14
C VAL A 116 -12.55 -2.31 10.39
N ALA A 117 -12.82 -2.46 9.10
CA ALA A 117 -13.44 -1.41 8.30
C ALA A 117 -14.80 -1.00 8.88
N ALA A 118 -15.66 -1.96 9.23
CA ALA A 118 -16.96 -1.70 9.86
C ALA A 118 -16.82 -1.01 11.22
N GLY A 119 -15.86 -1.44 12.05
CA GLY A 119 -15.58 -0.88 13.36
C GLY A 119 -15.15 0.59 13.28
N LEU A 120 -14.22 0.92 12.38
CA LEU A 120 -13.74 2.29 12.18
C LEU A 120 -14.83 3.20 11.61
N ILE A 121 -15.64 2.71 10.66
CA ILE A 121 -16.80 3.45 10.13
C ILE A 121 -17.79 3.76 11.25
N ARG A 122 -18.10 2.77 12.09
CA ARG A 122 -19.01 2.93 13.24
C ARG A 122 -18.50 3.98 14.23
N VAL A 123 -17.25 3.86 14.68
CA VAL A 123 -16.67 4.80 15.66
C VAL A 123 -16.61 6.22 15.08
N SER A 124 -16.29 6.36 13.78
CA SER A 124 -16.33 7.65 13.09
C SER A 124 -17.73 8.26 13.08
N ALA A 125 -18.76 7.46 12.75
CA ALA A 125 -20.15 7.91 12.74
C ALA A 125 -20.64 8.30 14.14
N GLU A 126 -20.32 7.49 15.17
CA GLU A 126 -20.65 7.77 16.56
C GLU A 126 -20.02 9.08 17.06
N MET A 127 -18.75 9.35 16.67
CA MET A 127 -18.07 10.60 17.00
C MET A 127 -18.74 11.82 16.35
N ILE A 128 -19.10 11.72 15.06
CA ILE A 128 -19.82 12.80 14.35
C ILE A 128 -21.18 13.06 15.01
N GLU A 129 -21.93 12.01 15.33
CA GLU A 129 -23.22 12.12 16.03
C GLU A 129 -23.07 12.78 17.40
N SER A 130 -22.07 12.36 18.19
CA SER A 130 -21.79 12.92 19.52
C SER A 130 -21.44 14.41 19.46
N ASN A 131 -20.54 14.79 18.54
CA ASN A 131 -20.13 16.18 18.34
C ASN A 131 -21.28 17.06 17.84
N THR A 132 -22.15 16.51 16.99
CA THR A 132 -23.34 17.25 16.52
C THR A 132 -24.33 17.46 17.68
N ARG A 133 -24.53 16.46 18.55
CA ARG A 133 -25.38 16.57 19.74
C ARG A 133 -24.85 17.55 20.79
N SER A 134 -23.54 17.74 20.87
CA SER A 134 -22.94 18.75 21.75
C SER A 134 -23.02 20.19 21.22
N GLY A 135 -23.66 20.39 20.05
CA GLY A 135 -23.94 21.69 19.47
C GLY A 135 -22.93 22.17 18.43
N MET A 136 -21.97 21.32 18.01
CA MET A 136 -21.05 21.66 16.92
C MET A 136 -21.78 21.68 15.56
N SER A 137 -21.33 22.53 14.62
CA SER A 137 -21.80 22.45 13.24
C SER A 137 -21.35 21.15 12.58
N SER A 138 -22.04 20.74 11.51
CA SER A 138 -21.73 19.49 10.80
C SER A 138 -20.30 19.48 10.24
N GLU A 139 -19.81 20.61 9.73
CA GLU A 139 -18.47 20.78 9.18
C GLU A 139 -17.40 20.64 10.26
N VAL A 140 -17.63 21.23 11.43
CA VAL A 140 -16.70 21.13 12.57
C VAL A 140 -16.69 19.71 13.12
N ALA A 141 -17.86 19.09 13.29
CA ALA A 141 -17.97 17.70 13.74
C ALA A 141 -17.28 16.73 12.77
N TRP A 142 -17.44 16.94 11.46
CA TRP A 142 -16.75 16.18 10.41
C TRP A 142 -15.23 16.36 10.49
N ASN A 143 -14.76 17.60 10.62
CA ASN A 143 -13.33 17.89 10.71
C ASN A 143 -12.69 17.26 11.94
N GLN A 144 -13.38 17.26 13.10
CA GLN A 144 -12.90 16.60 14.32
C GLN A 144 -12.81 15.08 14.19
N ALA A 145 -13.62 14.47 13.33
CA ALA A 145 -13.57 13.03 13.05
C ALA A 145 -12.64 12.67 11.87
N SER A 146 -12.02 13.64 11.20
CA SER A 146 -11.29 13.46 9.93
C SER A 146 -10.21 12.37 9.98
N ILE A 147 -9.46 12.28 11.08
CA ILE A 147 -8.43 11.26 11.26
C ILE A 147 -9.02 9.85 11.24
N LEU A 148 -10.11 9.63 11.98
CA LEU A 148 -10.81 8.33 12.00
C LEU A 148 -11.49 8.04 10.66
N LEU A 149 -12.02 9.07 10.00
CA LEU A 149 -12.63 8.95 8.67
C LEU A 149 -11.61 8.51 7.61
N VAL A 150 -10.38 9.04 7.65
CA VAL A 150 -9.28 8.60 6.76
C VAL A 150 -8.92 7.15 7.05
N GLN A 151 -8.75 6.77 8.32
CA GLN A 151 -8.47 5.37 8.70
C GLN A 151 -9.59 4.41 8.26
N ALA A 152 -10.85 4.82 8.39
CA ALA A 152 -12.00 4.05 7.95
C ALA A 152 -12.00 3.85 6.42
N ALA A 153 -11.68 4.90 5.65
CA ALA A 153 -11.58 4.83 4.20
C ALA A 153 -10.42 3.93 3.73
N GLU A 154 -9.25 4.03 4.37
CA GLU A 154 -8.13 3.14 4.09
C GLU A 154 -8.47 1.68 4.42
N ALA A 155 -9.01 1.41 5.62
CA ALA A 155 -9.38 0.05 6.02
C ALA A 155 -10.42 -0.58 5.08
N HIS A 156 -11.40 0.22 4.63
CA HIS A 156 -12.36 -0.20 3.61
C HIS A 156 -11.66 -0.59 2.30
N CYS A 157 -10.75 0.24 1.81
CA CYS A 157 -10.00 -0.04 0.59
C CYS A 157 -9.13 -1.30 0.72
N ARG A 158 -8.44 -1.48 1.85
CA ARG A 158 -7.64 -2.69 2.12
C ARG A 158 -8.51 -3.94 2.12
N SER A 159 -9.66 -3.89 2.78
CA SER A 159 -10.63 -4.99 2.76
C SER A 159 -11.09 -5.31 1.34
N PHE A 160 -11.32 -4.31 0.50
CA PHE A 160 -11.71 -4.50 -0.89
C PHE A 160 -10.60 -5.14 -1.73
N ILE A 161 -9.34 -4.74 -1.53
CA ILE A 161 -8.18 -5.34 -2.22
C ILE A 161 -8.07 -6.83 -1.86
N VAL A 162 -8.14 -7.18 -0.57
CA VAL A 162 -8.09 -8.57 -0.10
C VAL A 162 -9.26 -9.39 -0.66
N ASP A 163 -10.49 -8.86 -0.58
CA ASP A 163 -11.69 -9.51 -1.13
C ASP A 163 -11.57 -9.77 -2.63
N THR A 164 -11.09 -8.77 -3.38
CA THR A 164 -10.89 -8.88 -4.83
C THR A 164 -9.84 -9.94 -5.17
N PHE A 165 -8.73 -9.98 -4.43
CA PHE A 165 -7.68 -10.98 -4.65
C PHE A 165 -8.22 -12.40 -4.38
N ILE A 166 -8.91 -12.62 -3.26
CA ILE A 166 -9.53 -13.91 -2.94
C ILE A 166 -10.56 -14.32 -4.00
N LYS A 167 -11.39 -13.39 -4.47
CA LYS A 167 -12.34 -13.66 -5.56
C LYS A 167 -11.64 -14.10 -6.83
N VAL A 168 -10.53 -13.45 -7.20
CA VAL A 168 -9.73 -13.86 -8.37
C VAL A 168 -9.15 -15.26 -8.18
N LEU A 169 -8.64 -15.59 -6.99
CA LEU A 169 -8.15 -16.95 -6.69
C LEU A 169 -9.22 -18.03 -6.89
N HIS A 170 -10.47 -17.73 -6.51
CA HIS A 170 -11.58 -18.69 -6.65
C HIS A 170 -12.19 -18.77 -8.05
N THR A 171 -12.10 -17.70 -8.86
CA THR A 171 -12.85 -17.59 -10.12
C THR A 171 -11.99 -17.67 -11.38
N ALA A 172 -10.71 -17.30 -11.29
CA ALA A 172 -9.82 -17.31 -12.45
C ALA A 172 -9.39 -18.75 -12.79
N PRO A 173 -9.20 -19.06 -14.09
CA PRO A 173 -8.67 -20.36 -14.51
C PRO A 173 -7.16 -20.43 -14.24
N LEU A 174 -6.78 -20.79 -13.02
CA LEU A 174 -5.39 -20.86 -12.56
C LEU A 174 -4.89 -22.31 -12.57
N SER A 175 -3.63 -22.52 -12.99
CA SER A 175 -2.96 -23.80 -12.75
C SER A 175 -2.77 -24.00 -11.23
N PRO A 176 -2.68 -25.25 -10.73
CA PRO A 176 -2.49 -25.49 -9.29
C PRO A 176 -1.26 -24.78 -8.72
N VAL A 177 -0.18 -24.72 -9.50
CA VAL A 177 1.07 -24.04 -9.10
C VAL A 177 0.86 -22.54 -9.01
N LEU A 178 0.25 -21.92 -10.03
CA LEU A 178 -0.01 -20.48 -10.04
C LEU A 178 -0.98 -20.09 -8.93
N HIS A 179 -2.03 -20.88 -8.71
CA HIS A 179 -2.95 -20.70 -7.60
C HIS A 179 -2.20 -20.69 -6.26
N SER A 180 -1.27 -21.63 -6.02
CA SER A 180 -0.49 -21.67 -4.78
C SER A 180 0.37 -20.42 -4.57
N VAL A 181 1.08 -19.96 -5.61
CA VAL A 181 1.95 -18.77 -5.52
C VAL A 181 1.12 -17.50 -5.27
N LEU A 182 0.01 -17.33 -6.00
CA LEU A 182 -0.89 -16.20 -5.79
C LEU A 182 -1.59 -16.26 -4.43
N SER A 183 -1.90 -17.46 -3.90
CA SER A 183 -2.44 -17.60 -2.54
C SER A 183 -1.44 -17.14 -1.49
N GLN A 184 -0.17 -17.52 -1.63
CA GLN A 184 0.92 -17.07 -0.74
C GLN A 184 1.07 -15.54 -0.77
N LEU A 185 1.01 -14.92 -1.96
CA LEU A 185 1.07 -13.46 -2.11
C LEU A 185 -0.12 -12.75 -1.47
N CYS A 186 -1.33 -13.29 -1.66
CA CYS A 186 -2.53 -12.75 -1.02
C CYS A 186 -2.44 -12.83 0.51
N GLU A 187 -1.98 -13.97 1.05
CA GLU A 187 -1.78 -14.17 2.48
C GLU A 187 -0.69 -13.22 3.02
N LEU A 188 0.44 -13.10 2.32
CA LEU A 188 1.55 -12.21 2.67
C LEU A 188 1.10 -10.75 2.73
N TYR A 189 0.37 -10.28 1.72
CA TYR A 189 -0.20 -8.93 1.69
C TYR A 189 -1.14 -8.70 2.89
N ALA A 190 -2.08 -9.62 3.10
CA ALA A 190 -3.07 -9.50 4.18
C ALA A 190 -2.41 -9.51 5.57
N ILE A 191 -1.41 -10.37 5.79
CA ILE A 191 -0.70 -10.44 7.08
C ILE A 191 0.18 -9.20 7.31
N PHE A 192 0.90 -8.72 6.29
CA PHE A 192 1.78 -7.56 6.40
C PHE A 192 1.01 -6.31 6.86
N PHE A 193 -0.09 -5.97 6.20
CA PHE A 193 -0.89 -4.79 6.55
C PHE A 193 -1.64 -4.97 7.87
N LEU A 194 -2.04 -6.21 8.21
CA LEU A 194 -2.65 -6.51 9.50
C LEU A 194 -1.68 -6.21 10.64
N LEU A 195 -0.44 -6.67 10.54
CA LEU A 195 0.57 -6.45 11.58
C LEU A 195 0.92 -4.96 11.72
N ASN A 196 1.00 -4.21 10.62
CA ASN A 196 1.22 -2.77 10.63
C ASN A 196 0.06 -1.99 11.29
N SER A 197 -1.15 -2.55 11.29
CA SER A 197 -2.35 -1.95 11.88
C SER A 197 -2.93 -2.78 13.04
N SER A 198 -2.10 -3.56 13.73
CA SER A 198 -2.54 -4.58 14.70
C SER A 198 -3.47 -4.03 15.80
N GLY A 199 -3.29 -2.77 16.22
CA GLY A 199 -4.18 -2.10 17.16
C GLY A 199 -5.64 -2.05 16.70
N ASN A 200 -5.89 -1.74 15.42
CA ASN A 200 -7.24 -1.70 14.87
C ASN A 200 -7.85 -3.11 14.79
N PHE A 201 -7.05 -4.13 14.45
CA PHE A 201 -7.49 -5.52 14.43
C PHE A 201 -7.87 -6.00 15.84
N LEU A 202 -7.06 -5.69 16.86
CA LEU A 202 -7.36 -6.02 18.25
C LEU A 202 -8.64 -5.36 18.77
N LEU A 203 -8.94 -4.14 18.33
CA LEU A 203 -10.11 -3.38 18.79
C LEU A 203 -11.41 -3.75 18.07
N HIS A 204 -11.33 -4.17 16.80
CA HIS A 204 -12.50 -4.24 15.94
C HIS A 204 -12.75 -5.60 15.31
N SER A 205 -11.82 -6.55 15.40
CA SER A 205 -11.93 -7.85 14.73
C SER A 205 -11.96 -9.05 15.69
N ASN A 206 -12.03 -10.25 15.11
CA ASN A 206 -11.88 -11.53 15.80
C ASN A 206 -10.42 -11.87 16.18
N VAL A 207 -9.42 -11.14 15.67
CA VAL A 207 -8.04 -11.16 16.17
C VAL A 207 -8.00 -10.37 17.47
N ASN A 208 -8.07 -11.03 18.63
CA ASN A 208 -8.33 -10.35 19.90
C ASN A 208 -7.37 -10.73 21.02
N SER A 209 -6.34 -11.52 20.74
CA SER A 209 -5.35 -11.92 21.73
C SER A 209 -3.92 -11.67 21.25
N ALA A 210 -3.01 -11.45 22.22
CA ALA A 210 -1.58 -11.39 21.94
C ALA A 210 -1.05 -12.71 21.33
N ALA A 211 -1.69 -13.84 21.65
CA ALA A 211 -1.38 -15.13 21.06
C ALA A 211 -1.69 -15.18 19.56
N ASP A 212 -2.82 -14.61 19.13
CA ASP A 212 -3.17 -14.53 17.70
C ASP A 212 -2.12 -13.71 16.95
N ILE A 213 -1.76 -12.53 17.48
CA ILE A 213 -0.72 -11.67 16.86
C ILE A 213 0.62 -12.39 16.77
N ALA A 214 1.05 -13.09 17.82
CA ALA A 214 2.31 -13.85 17.80
C ALA A 214 2.30 -14.98 16.75
N GLN A 215 1.16 -15.66 16.59
CA GLN A 215 1.00 -16.68 15.55
C GLN A 215 1.03 -16.07 14.14
N ILE A 216 0.38 -14.93 13.94
CA ILE A 216 0.38 -14.20 12.65
C ILE A 216 1.81 -13.73 12.31
N GLN A 217 2.56 -13.21 13.28
CA GLN A 217 3.97 -12.86 13.10
C GLN A 217 4.82 -14.07 12.71
N SER A 218 4.60 -15.22 13.37
CA SER A 218 5.30 -16.47 13.01
C SER A 218 4.95 -16.92 11.59
N ARG A 219 3.68 -16.80 11.19
CA ARG A 219 3.21 -17.14 9.84
C ARG A 219 3.83 -16.22 8.78
N LEU A 220 4.00 -14.92 9.06
CA LEU A 220 4.69 -14.00 8.17
C LEU A 220 6.10 -14.50 7.83
N VAL A 221 6.88 -14.88 8.84
CA VAL A 221 8.25 -15.37 8.64
C VAL A 221 8.28 -16.65 7.80
N GLN A 222 7.36 -17.58 8.09
CA GLN A 222 7.21 -18.81 7.30
C GLN A 222 6.86 -18.51 5.85
N LEU A 223 5.89 -17.62 5.60
CA LEU A 223 5.49 -17.22 4.25
C LEU A 223 6.63 -16.59 3.45
N LEU A 224 7.46 -15.77 4.10
CA LEU A 224 8.64 -15.17 3.45
C LEU A 224 9.64 -16.24 3.01
N GLU A 225 9.86 -17.28 3.83
CA GLU A 225 10.72 -18.42 3.47
C GLU A 225 10.10 -19.27 2.35
N GLU A 226 8.80 -19.58 2.45
CA GLU A 226 8.04 -20.34 1.45
C GLU A 226 8.01 -19.63 0.09
N PHE A 227 7.85 -18.31 0.08
CA PHE A 227 7.74 -17.50 -1.14
C PHE A 227 9.10 -17.19 -1.77
N ARG A 228 10.19 -17.18 -0.99
CA ARG A 228 11.55 -16.78 -1.43
C ARG A 228 12.04 -17.46 -2.72
N PRO A 229 11.80 -18.76 -2.98
CA PRO A 229 12.19 -19.39 -4.24
C PRO A 229 11.48 -18.83 -5.47
N ASN A 230 10.26 -18.30 -5.31
CA ASN A 230 9.44 -17.75 -6.39
C ASN A 230 9.63 -16.25 -6.60
N ALA A 231 10.40 -15.56 -5.74
CA ALA A 231 10.49 -14.10 -5.75
C ALA A 231 10.97 -13.53 -7.10
N VAL A 232 12.03 -14.10 -7.69
CA VAL A 232 12.56 -13.66 -8.99
C VAL A 232 11.57 -13.96 -10.11
N SER A 233 11.10 -15.20 -10.22
CA SER A 233 10.13 -15.60 -11.26
C SER A 233 8.83 -14.79 -11.20
N THR A 234 8.41 -14.35 -10.01
CA THR A 234 7.22 -13.50 -9.85
C THR A 234 7.43 -12.11 -10.43
N VAL A 235 8.59 -11.50 -10.22
CA VAL A 235 8.89 -10.18 -10.80
C VAL A 235 9.22 -10.26 -12.28
N ASP A 236 9.85 -11.35 -12.73
CA ASP A 236 10.08 -11.63 -14.16
C ASP A 236 8.76 -11.78 -14.92
N ALA A 237 7.70 -12.28 -14.27
CA ALA A 237 6.38 -12.42 -14.88
C ALA A 237 5.71 -11.09 -15.25
N PHE A 238 6.21 -9.95 -14.76
CA PHE A 238 5.78 -8.63 -15.27
C PHE A 238 6.30 -8.33 -16.68
N ASP A 239 7.29 -9.09 -17.17
CA ASP A 239 7.85 -9.01 -18.52
C ASP A 239 8.30 -7.59 -18.90
N ILE A 240 8.94 -6.90 -17.94
CA ILE A 240 9.46 -5.54 -18.12
C ILE A 240 10.83 -5.63 -18.79
N ARG A 241 10.92 -5.12 -20.02
CA ARG A 241 12.17 -5.11 -20.78
C ARG A 241 13.22 -4.17 -20.17
N ASP A 242 14.49 -4.53 -20.33
CA ASP A 242 15.65 -3.75 -19.85
C ASP A 242 15.61 -2.28 -20.33
N GLU A 243 15.13 -1.99 -21.55
CA GLU A 243 15.05 -0.61 -22.06
C GLU A 243 13.99 0.24 -21.36
N ILE A 244 12.99 -0.40 -20.76
CA ILE A 244 11.94 0.28 -19.98
C ILE A 244 12.39 0.40 -18.52
N LEU A 245 12.99 -0.67 -17.98
CA LEU A 245 13.49 -0.69 -16.61
C LEU A 245 14.66 0.27 -16.40
N ASP A 246 15.50 0.42 -17.43
CA ASP A 246 16.62 1.36 -17.52
C ASP A 246 17.53 1.34 -16.28
N SER A 247 17.88 0.14 -15.82
CA SER A 247 18.62 -0.06 -14.58
C SER A 247 19.63 -1.21 -14.70
N PRO A 248 20.95 -0.95 -14.63
CA PRO A 248 21.95 -2.01 -14.53
C PRO A 248 21.76 -2.92 -13.32
N LEU A 249 21.13 -2.44 -12.23
CA LEU A 249 20.85 -3.25 -11.04
C LEU A 249 19.71 -4.26 -11.28
N GLY A 250 18.75 -3.90 -12.13
CA GLY A 250 17.60 -4.72 -12.47
C GLY A 250 17.76 -5.47 -13.79
N ALA A 251 18.97 -5.48 -14.38
CA ALA A 251 19.22 -6.11 -15.67
C ALA A 251 18.83 -7.58 -15.67
N TRP A 252 18.05 -8.00 -16.67
CA TRP A 252 17.52 -9.35 -16.77
C TRP A 252 18.60 -10.44 -16.76
N ASP A 253 19.75 -10.18 -17.39
CA ASP A 253 20.88 -11.12 -17.46
C ASP A 253 21.68 -11.23 -16.15
N GLY A 254 21.38 -10.39 -15.15
CA GLY A 254 22.09 -10.34 -13.88
C GLY A 254 23.53 -9.83 -13.97
N ASN A 255 23.98 -9.30 -15.12
CA ASN A 255 25.35 -8.81 -15.31
C ASN A 255 25.52 -7.38 -14.75
N VAL A 256 25.25 -7.23 -13.46
CA VAL A 256 25.12 -5.94 -12.78
C VAL A 256 26.42 -5.15 -12.78
N TYR A 257 27.54 -5.76 -12.39
CA TYR A 257 28.79 -5.05 -12.13
C TYR A 257 29.43 -4.48 -13.41
N GLU A 258 29.43 -5.24 -14.49
CA GLU A 258 29.95 -4.77 -15.78
C GLU A 258 29.09 -3.62 -16.32
N ARG A 259 27.76 -3.77 -16.29
CA ARG A 259 26.83 -2.74 -16.73
C ARG A 259 26.95 -1.46 -15.89
N LEU A 260 27.10 -1.57 -14.56
CA LEU A 260 27.35 -0.42 -13.68
C LEU A 260 28.64 0.31 -14.04
N PHE A 261 29.72 -0.43 -14.33
CA PHE A 261 30.99 0.16 -14.73
C PHE A 261 30.87 0.89 -16.07
N ILE A 262 30.22 0.27 -17.06
CA ILE A 262 29.94 0.89 -18.36
C ILE A 262 29.09 2.16 -18.17
N GLU A 263 28.06 2.11 -17.33
CA GLU A 263 27.17 3.24 -17.06
C GLU A 263 27.91 4.40 -16.40
N ALA A 264 28.75 4.12 -15.41
CA ALA A 264 29.58 5.15 -14.77
C ALA A 264 30.51 5.85 -15.77
N ASN A 265 31.07 5.13 -16.74
CA ASN A 265 31.94 5.71 -17.78
C ASN A 265 31.20 6.64 -18.75
N LYS A 266 29.87 6.54 -18.88
CA LYS A 266 29.08 7.47 -19.69
C LYS A 266 28.97 8.87 -19.07
N SER A 267 29.28 9.00 -17.77
CA SER A 267 29.19 10.28 -17.07
C SER A 267 30.03 11.37 -17.76
N PRO A 268 29.47 12.58 -17.99
CA PRO A 268 30.22 13.72 -18.53
C PRO A 268 31.44 14.10 -17.69
N LEU A 269 31.44 13.77 -16.39
CA LEU A 269 32.56 14.04 -15.49
C LEU A 269 33.80 13.19 -15.81
N ASN A 270 33.64 12.06 -16.50
CA ASN A 270 34.71 11.15 -16.86
C ASN A 270 35.28 11.41 -18.27
N GLN A 271 34.81 12.46 -18.97
CA GLN A 271 35.30 12.82 -20.31
C GLN A 271 36.72 13.39 -20.30
N GLU A 272 37.13 13.99 -19.18
CA GLU A 272 38.47 14.50 -18.96
C GLU A 272 39.07 13.85 -17.71
N PRO A 273 40.34 13.38 -17.74
CA PRO A 273 40.97 12.75 -16.57
C PRO A 273 41.20 13.73 -15.42
N VAL A 274 41.29 15.03 -15.72
CA VAL A 274 41.38 16.11 -14.74
C VAL A 274 40.39 17.18 -15.12
N ASN A 275 39.34 17.35 -14.31
CA ASN A 275 38.29 18.32 -14.59
C ASN A 275 38.83 19.77 -14.61
N LYS A 276 38.35 20.60 -15.54
CA LYS A 276 38.70 22.03 -15.64
C LYS A 276 38.59 22.82 -14.32
N SER A 277 37.65 22.47 -13.44
CA SER A 277 37.50 23.09 -12.11
C SER A 277 38.75 22.92 -11.23
N PHE A 278 39.47 21.81 -11.37
CA PHE A 278 40.73 21.60 -10.67
C PHE A 278 41.77 22.64 -11.09
N HIS A 279 41.92 22.90 -12.39
CA HIS A 279 42.91 23.85 -12.89
C HIS A 279 42.60 25.31 -12.53
N THR A 280 41.31 25.65 -12.49
CA THR A 280 40.84 27.04 -12.30
C THR A 280 40.70 27.43 -10.84
N HIS A 281 40.37 26.49 -9.95
CA HIS A 281 40.06 26.78 -8.55
C HIS A 281 40.96 26.03 -7.57
N ILE A 282 41.04 24.70 -7.67
CA ILE A 282 41.72 23.86 -6.68
C ILE A 282 43.24 24.00 -6.77
N LYS A 283 43.81 23.95 -7.98
CA LYS A 283 45.26 24.02 -8.20
C LYS A 283 45.86 25.37 -7.78
N PRO A 284 45.23 26.53 -8.05
CA PRO A 284 45.67 27.81 -7.49
C PRO A 284 45.56 27.84 -5.96
N PHE A 285 44.47 27.35 -5.38
CA PHE A 285 44.27 27.30 -3.93
C PHE A 285 45.34 26.46 -3.21
N LEU A 286 45.64 25.26 -3.73
CA LEU A 286 46.69 24.40 -3.17
C LEU A 286 48.11 24.99 -3.30
N ARG A 287 48.29 25.97 -4.20
CA ARG A 287 49.57 26.67 -4.42
C ARG A 287 49.66 27.99 -3.67
N SER A 288 48.55 28.55 -3.21
CA SER A 288 48.60 29.69 -2.30
C SER A 288 49.07 29.19 -0.93
N ASN A 289 50.17 29.73 -0.42
CA ASN A 289 50.67 29.45 0.94
C ASN A 289 49.79 30.13 2.02
N LEU A 290 48.47 30.04 1.89
CA LEU A 290 47.50 30.47 2.90
C LEU A 290 47.33 29.40 3.98
#